data_AF-A0AA89C2K0-F1
#
_entry.id   AF-A0AA89C2K0-F1
#
_cell.length_a   1.000
_cell.length_b   1.000
_cell.length_c   1.000
_cell.angle_alpha   90.00
_cell.angle_beta   90.00
_cell.angle_gamma   90.00
#
_symmetry.space_group_name_H-M   'P 1'
#
loop_
_entity.id
_entity.type
_entity.pdbx_description
1 polymer ?
#
loop_
_entity_poly.entity_id
_entity_poly.type
_entity_poly.pdbx_seq_one_letter_code
_entity_poly.pdbx_strand_id
1 'polypeptide(L)'
;MNEYPRYNWSCQGMANFCKGTFLEQELVPLGLCLNCGICIYKWPKSTCVVMEWMYLMGLARDNAAINHFEALFRSLEDINTVLEFAKLEKKDVKPVVQSVFFSPELDNESYKLLEVDESVLDSILSGKQVVIRGDEEDSAVLCTDDKTYDIKEADISNAMLIIPDLKVGKDLSNVGEQNAHITQVTSVMHNYYELRPCKPKVKKLKSLLEENKFSGMESENDESHQGQKYTFQDLLNLVQASEIEIKTALDKLQACHIEGHWRVLDFDFLSQVLNHIMRLCEENDWLTSGIPLEDCCQTLEELFPRSVLEHVVHCYGDSIKPANKTDEEEEQMEIDRITHRYVVDTKFYNLNEDKICRFFAELVLRHAGKFNFQEFLKVWEQTVPSEMKTSLHQLEGMALIDRNCKPEVIWYFPSENLPEDVGERFNFLFKTQEKWTLEEIKPYISDLTTEKMDVGALLTKYARASLQNGIKVFNSRKPVT
;
A
#
# COMPACT_ATOMS: atom_id res chain seq x y z
N MET A 1 -37.82 0.11 13.65
CA MET A 1 -38.47 -1.13 13.19
C MET A 1 -37.75 -1.54 11.93
N ASN A 2 -36.63 -2.26 12.07
CA ASN A 2 -35.86 -2.72 10.93
C ASN A 2 -36.46 -4.05 10.48
N GLU A 3 -37.02 -4.08 9.26
CA GLU A 3 -37.44 -5.31 8.63
C GLU A 3 -36.19 -6.13 8.29
N TYR A 4 -35.93 -7.18 9.05
CA TYR A 4 -34.95 -8.21 8.68
C TYR A 4 -35.31 -8.81 7.32
N PRO A 5 -34.33 -9.09 6.44
CA PRO A 5 -34.62 -9.71 5.15
C PRO A 5 -35.31 -11.06 5.38
N ARG A 6 -36.56 -11.15 4.91
CA ARG A 6 -37.32 -12.40 4.92
C ARG A 6 -36.75 -13.31 3.85
N TYR A 7 -35.87 -14.22 4.28
CA TYR A 7 -35.39 -15.31 3.44
C TYR A 7 -36.51 -16.34 3.23
N ASN A 8 -37.34 -16.12 2.20
CA ASN A 8 -38.42 -17.03 1.81
C ASN A 8 -37.88 -18.08 0.81
N TRP A 9 -37.08 -19.02 1.29
CA TRP A 9 -36.62 -20.18 0.51
C TRP A 9 -37.78 -21.15 0.25
N SER A 10 -38.04 -21.47 -1.02
CA SER A 10 -38.93 -22.58 -1.41
C SER A 10 -38.26 -23.93 -1.13
N CYS A 11 -39.02 -25.01 -0.91
CA CYS A 11 -38.46 -26.36 -0.71
C CYS A 11 -37.49 -26.78 -1.84
N GLN A 12 -37.71 -26.28 -3.07
CA GLN A 12 -36.83 -26.48 -4.23
C GLN A 12 -35.53 -25.64 -4.14
N GLY A 13 -35.62 -24.40 -3.66
CA GLY A 13 -34.45 -23.56 -3.35
C GLY A 13 -33.60 -24.15 -2.23
N MET A 14 -34.23 -24.77 -1.23
CA MET A 14 -33.57 -25.47 -0.12
C MET A 14 -32.84 -26.74 -0.56
N ALA A 15 -33.40 -27.50 -1.52
CA ALA A 15 -32.73 -28.66 -2.09
C ALA A 15 -31.48 -28.31 -2.93
N ASN A 16 -31.47 -27.13 -3.56
CA ASN A 16 -30.30 -26.61 -4.27
C ASN A 16 -29.25 -26.03 -3.31
N PHE A 17 -29.68 -25.37 -2.23
CA PHE A 17 -28.81 -24.94 -1.12
C PHE A 17 -28.08 -26.13 -0.49
N CYS A 18 -28.79 -27.25 -0.31
CA CYS A 18 -28.23 -28.44 0.33
C CYS A 18 -27.13 -29.15 -0.50
N LYS A 19 -26.72 -28.64 -1.68
CA LYS A 19 -25.58 -29.15 -2.46
C LYS A 19 -24.26 -28.40 -2.21
N GLY A 20 -24.23 -27.46 -1.26
CA GLY A 20 -23.05 -26.64 -0.97
C GLY A 20 -21.83 -27.44 -0.50
N THR A 21 -20.67 -27.12 -1.07
CA THR A 21 -19.34 -27.62 -0.69
C THR A 21 -18.80 -26.78 0.47
N PHE A 22 -18.25 -27.42 1.51
CA PHE A 22 -17.46 -26.70 2.52
C PHE A 22 -16.05 -26.46 1.98
N LEU A 23 -15.46 -25.30 2.28
CA LEU A 23 -14.20 -24.80 1.71
C LEU A 23 -13.01 -25.76 1.87
N GLU A 24 -13.04 -26.70 2.81
CA GLU A 24 -11.94 -27.64 3.01
C GLU A 24 -12.20 -29.08 2.55
N GLN A 25 -13.44 -29.59 2.49
CA GLN A 25 -13.70 -30.98 2.05
C GLN A 25 -15.11 -31.16 1.47
N GLU A 26 -15.25 -32.06 0.50
CA GLU A 26 -16.52 -32.42 -0.14
C GLU A 26 -17.48 -33.07 0.87
N LEU A 27 -18.65 -32.48 1.10
CA LEU A 27 -19.76 -33.15 1.79
C LEU A 27 -20.60 -33.93 0.77
N VAL A 28 -20.92 -35.19 1.09
CA VAL A 28 -21.85 -35.97 0.27
C VAL A 28 -23.24 -35.89 0.91
N PRO A 29 -24.24 -35.28 0.23
CA PRO A 29 -25.61 -35.30 0.72
C PRO A 29 -26.16 -36.72 0.64
N LEU A 30 -26.63 -37.27 1.76
CA LEU A 30 -27.14 -38.65 1.83
C LEU A 30 -28.66 -38.74 1.70
N GLY A 31 -29.38 -37.68 2.06
CA GLY A 31 -30.84 -37.67 2.00
C GLY A 31 -31.44 -36.34 2.43
N LEU A 32 -32.59 -36.01 1.84
CA LEU A 32 -33.36 -34.80 2.12
C LEU A 32 -34.80 -35.22 2.46
N CYS A 33 -35.22 -34.97 3.71
CA CYS A 33 -36.59 -35.22 4.12
C CYS A 33 -37.42 -33.94 3.89
N LEU A 34 -38.06 -33.85 2.72
CA LEU A 34 -38.87 -32.69 2.32
C LEU A 34 -40.06 -32.43 3.27
N ASN A 35 -40.56 -33.46 3.96
CA ASN A 35 -41.68 -33.32 4.89
C ASN A 35 -41.28 -32.79 6.27
N CYS A 36 -39.99 -32.84 6.62
CA CYS A 36 -39.51 -32.50 7.96
C CYS A 36 -38.40 -31.43 8.00
N GLY A 37 -37.97 -30.90 6.84
CA GLY A 37 -36.99 -29.80 6.78
C GLY A 37 -35.57 -30.19 7.19
N ILE A 38 -35.23 -31.48 7.09
CA ILE A 38 -33.93 -32.02 7.52
C ILE A 38 -33.08 -32.40 6.31
N CYS A 39 -31.82 -31.94 6.28
CA CYS A 39 -30.78 -32.42 5.37
C CYS A 39 -29.71 -33.17 6.18
N ILE A 40 -29.39 -34.40 5.77
CA ILE A 40 -28.31 -35.20 6.39
C ILE A 40 -27.12 -35.24 5.46
N TYR A 41 -25.98 -34.85 5.99
CA TYR A 41 -24.70 -34.89 5.30
C TYR A 41 -23.78 -35.91 5.91
N LYS A 42 -23.03 -36.60 5.06
CA LYS A 42 -21.92 -37.45 5.49
C LYS A 42 -20.61 -36.90 4.94
N TRP A 43 -19.68 -36.73 5.86
CA TRP A 43 -18.31 -36.41 5.53
C TRP A 43 -17.61 -37.67 4.97
N PRO A 44 -16.74 -37.56 3.94
CA PRO A 44 -16.03 -38.70 3.34
C PRO A 44 -15.19 -39.53 4.34
N LYS A 45 -14.92 -38.98 5.53
CA LYS A 45 -14.17 -39.59 6.62
C LYS A 45 -15.00 -39.82 7.91
N SER A 46 -16.29 -40.13 7.74
CA SER A 46 -17.12 -40.90 8.70
C SER A 46 -18.03 -40.13 9.69
N THR A 47 -18.21 -38.82 9.57
CA THR A 47 -19.10 -38.04 10.46
C THR A 47 -20.43 -37.72 9.77
N CYS A 48 -21.53 -37.74 10.53
CA CYS A 48 -22.83 -37.24 10.07
C CYS A 48 -23.16 -35.89 10.69
N VAL A 49 -23.57 -34.94 9.84
CA VAL A 49 -24.10 -33.64 10.25
C VAL A 49 -25.57 -33.61 9.86
N VAL A 50 -26.43 -33.42 10.85
CA VAL A 50 -27.87 -33.22 10.68
C VAL A 50 -28.09 -31.71 10.65
N MET A 51 -28.30 -31.15 9.47
CA MET A 51 -28.68 -29.75 9.34
C MET A 51 -30.20 -29.65 9.41
N GLU A 52 -30.68 -28.95 10.42
CA GLU A 52 -32.10 -28.75 10.64
C GLU A 52 -32.49 -27.32 10.31
N TRP A 53 -33.33 -27.20 9.29
CA TRP A 53 -33.81 -25.93 8.76
C TRP A 53 -35.16 -25.62 9.40
N MET A 54 -35.17 -25.37 10.71
CA MET A 54 -36.37 -24.87 11.36
C MET A 54 -36.62 -23.45 10.88
N TYR A 55 -37.54 -23.31 9.92
CA TYR A 55 -38.15 -22.02 9.65
C TYR A 55 -38.76 -21.52 10.96
N LEU A 56 -38.24 -20.43 11.51
CA LEU A 56 -38.90 -19.61 12.54
C LEU A 56 -40.16 -18.93 11.95
N MET A 57 -41.01 -19.67 11.23
CA MET A 57 -42.37 -19.25 10.92
C MET A 57 -43.19 -19.39 12.21
N GLY A 58 -43.19 -18.34 13.03
CA GLY A 58 -44.31 -18.07 13.95
C GLY A 58 -43.99 -17.85 15.42
N LEU A 59 -42.77 -18.11 15.91
CA LEU A 59 -42.48 -18.00 17.35
C LEU A 59 -41.94 -16.64 17.80
N ALA A 60 -41.53 -15.76 16.88
CA ALA A 60 -41.08 -14.40 17.18
C ALA A 60 -42.25 -13.40 17.34
N ARG A 61 -43.41 -13.84 17.86
CA ARG A 61 -44.53 -12.94 18.20
C ARG A 61 -44.75 -12.73 19.70
N ASP A 62 -44.20 -13.59 20.56
CA ASP A 62 -44.38 -13.46 22.00
C ASP A 62 -43.04 -13.63 22.74
N ASN A 63 -42.72 -12.64 23.59
CA ASN A 63 -41.57 -12.64 24.51
C ASN A 63 -41.58 -13.80 25.54
N ALA A 64 -42.54 -14.73 25.45
CA ALA A 64 -42.61 -15.95 26.25
C ALA A 64 -41.80 -17.13 25.66
N ALA A 65 -41.33 -17.02 24.41
CA ALA A 65 -40.73 -18.15 23.67
C ALA A 65 -39.26 -18.48 24.03
N ILE A 66 -38.57 -17.64 24.82
CA ILE A 66 -37.17 -17.91 25.22
C ILE A 66 -37.07 -19.17 26.08
N ASN A 67 -38.11 -19.49 26.87
CA ASN A 67 -38.17 -20.71 27.70
C ASN A 67 -38.53 -21.99 26.91
N HIS A 68 -38.68 -21.93 25.58
CA HIS A 68 -38.95 -23.09 24.73
C HIS A 68 -37.82 -23.43 23.75
N PHE A 69 -36.71 -22.69 23.78
CA PHE A 69 -35.56 -22.98 22.92
C PHE A 69 -34.93 -24.35 23.24
N GLU A 70 -34.92 -24.76 24.51
CA GLU A 70 -34.42 -26.08 24.93
C GLU A 70 -35.30 -27.25 24.45
N ALA A 71 -36.59 -27.01 24.19
CA ALA A 71 -37.52 -28.04 23.70
C ALA A 71 -37.46 -28.28 22.18
N LEU A 72 -36.66 -27.49 21.46
CA LEU A 72 -36.47 -27.57 20.01
C LEU A 72 -35.28 -28.46 19.60
N PHE A 73 -34.42 -28.83 20.56
CA PHE A 73 -33.27 -29.67 20.27
C PHE A 73 -33.63 -31.14 20.28
N ARG A 74 -33.28 -31.84 19.20
CA ARG A 74 -33.49 -33.29 19.11
C ARG A 74 -32.68 -34.03 20.15
N SER A 75 -33.34 -34.99 20.81
CA SER A 75 -32.65 -35.96 21.64
C SER A 75 -31.79 -36.89 20.77
N LEU A 76 -30.86 -37.61 21.40
CA LEU A 76 -30.08 -38.65 20.73
C LEU A 76 -30.98 -39.77 20.15
N GLU A 77 -32.14 -40.00 20.75
CA GLU A 77 -33.12 -40.97 20.29
C GLU A 77 -33.76 -40.50 18.96
N ASP A 78 -34.20 -39.24 18.91
CA ASP A 78 -34.76 -38.64 17.68
C ASP A 78 -33.73 -38.64 16.54
N ILE A 79 -32.47 -38.31 16.85
CA ILE A 79 -31.37 -38.34 15.89
C ILE A 79 -31.15 -39.76 15.35
N ASN A 80 -31.17 -40.78 16.20
CA ASN A 80 -31.03 -42.17 15.77
C ASN A 80 -32.19 -42.60 14.88
N THR A 81 -33.42 -42.20 15.20
CA THR A 81 -34.59 -42.43 14.33
C THR A 81 -34.42 -41.77 12.96
N VAL A 82 -33.91 -40.54 12.91
CA VAL A 82 -33.61 -39.82 11.65
C VAL A 82 -32.51 -40.52 10.85
N LEU A 83 -31.46 -41.04 11.50
CA LEU A 83 -30.41 -41.83 10.85
C LEU A 83 -30.95 -43.17 10.30
N GLU A 84 -31.83 -43.85 11.03
CA GLU A 84 -32.51 -45.07 10.57
C GLU A 84 -33.36 -44.82 9.32
N PHE A 85 -34.12 -43.71 9.27
CA PHE A 85 -34.86 -43.31 8.07
C PHE A 85 -33.94 -43.06 6.87
N ALA A 86 -32.73 -42.57 7.12
CA ALA A 86 -31.70 -42.39 6.10
C ALA A 86 -30.91 -43.67 5.76
N LYS A 87 -31.30 -44.82 6.35
CA LYS A 87 -30.64 -46.14 6.18
C LYS A 87 -29.17 -46.15 6.62
N LEU A 88 -28.84 -45.40 7.66
CA LEU A 88 -27.52 -45.40 8.29
C LEU A 88 -27.56 -46.19 9.58
N GLU A 89 -26.69 -47.19 9.73
CA GLU A 89 -26.55 -47.90 10.99
C GLU A 89 -25.50 -47.22 11.90
N LYS A 90 -25.55 -47.48 13.22
CA LYS A 90 -24.60 -46.91 14.19
C LYS A 90 -23.13 -47.20 13.87
N LYS A 91 -22.84 -48.30 13.16
CA LYS A 91 -21.49 -48.66 12.71
C LYS A 91 -21.00 -47.83 11.51
N ASP A 92 -21.90 -47.17 10.80
CA ASP A 92 -21.61 -46.42 9.58
C ASP A 92 -21.29 -44.94 9.83
N VAL A 93 -21.34 -44.52 11.11
CA VAL A 93 -21.19 -43.15 11.59
C VAL A 93 -20.25 -43.12 12.79
N LYS A 94 -19.41 -42.08 12.89
CA LYS A 94 -18.64 -41.79 14.10
C LYS A 94 -19.57 -41.51 15.30
N PRO A 95 -19.07 -41.63 16.55
CA PRO A 95 -19.88 -41.39 17.75
C PRO A 95 -20.50 -39.99 17.80
N VAL A 96 -19.89 -39.01 17.15
CA VAL A 96 -20.36 -37.62 17.19
C VAL A 96 -21.32 -37.32 16.05
N VAL A 97 -22.56 -36.99 16.40
CA VAL A 97 -23.55 -36.42 15.49
C VAL A 97 -23.73 -34.94 15.82
N GLN A 98 -23.68 -34.09 14.81
CA GLN A 98 -23.85 -32.64 15.00
C GLN A 98 -25.15 -32.15 14.42
N SER A 99 -25.98 -31.54 15.26
CA SER A 99 -27.22 -30.86 14.87
C SER A 99 -26.96 -29.38 14.69
N VAL A 100 -27.13 -28.88 13.47
CA VAL A 100 -26.88 -27.48 13.11
C VAL A 100 -28.22 -26.77 12.94
N PHE A 101 -28.37 -25.64 13.63
CA PHE A 101 -29.57 -24.77 13.57
C PHE A 101 -29.18 -23.35 13.19
N PHE A 102 -30.13 -22.55 12.72
CA PHE A 102 -29.90 -21.11 12.57
C PHE A 102 -30.07 -20.42 13.92
N SER A 103 -29.13 -19.56 14.29
CA SER A 103 -29.32 -18.64 15.41
C SER A 103 -30.58 -17.79 15.16
N PRO A 104 -31.40 -17.54 16.20
CA PRO A 104 -32.51 -16.59 16.07
C PRO A 104 -32.03 -15.15 15.83
N GLU A 105 -30.77 -14.87 16.19
CA GLU A 105 -30.08 -13.60 16.01
C GLU A 105 -28.86 -13.85 15.12
N LEU A 106 -29.06 -13.85 13.79
CA LEU A 106 -27.96 -13.92 12.84
C LEU A 106 -27.20 -12.59 12.83
N ASP A 107 -25.89 -12.68 12.96
CA ASP A 107 -25.00 -11.54 12.92
C ASP A 107 -24.24 -11.51 11.58
N ASN A 108 -24.84 -10.87 10.59
CA ASN A 108 -24.25 -10.74 9.25
C ASN A 108 -23.41 -9.46 9.10
N GLU A 109 -23.35 -8.62 10.13
CA GLU A 109 -22.66 -7.33 10.07
C GLU A 109 -21.33 -7.34 10.82
N SER A 110 -21.23 -8.01 11.96
CA SER A 110 -19.99 -8.03 12.75
C SER A 110 -18.89 -8.89 12.16
N TYR A 111 -19.23 -9.81 11.25
CA TYR A 111 -18.27 -10.67 10.56
C TYR A 111 -18.16 -10.24 9.09
N LYS A 112 -16.94 -10.22 8.57
CA LYS A 112 -16.65 -10.10 7.14
C LYS A 112 -15.59 -11.14 6.79
N LEU A 113 -15.69 -11.74 5.62
CA LEU A 113 -14.72 -12.73 5.14
C LEU A 113 -13.70 -12.02 4.27
N LEU A 114 -12.42 -12.26 4.54
CA LEU A 114 -11.30 -11.68 3.80
C LEU A 114 -10.40 -12.81 3.31
N GLU A 115 -10.24 -12.91 2.00
CA GLU A 115 -9.23 -13.77 1.37
C GLU A 115 -7.88 -13.06 1.44
N VAL A 116 -6.88 -13.76 2.01
CA VAL A 116 -5.52 -13.25 2.21
C VAL A 116 -4.51 -14.17 1.54
N ASP A 117 -3.42 -13.59 1.02
CA ASP A 117 -2.28 -14.35 0.50
C ASP A 117 -1.37 -14.82 1.65
N GLU A 118 -0.34 -15.63 1.32
CA GLU A 118 0.64 -16.10 2.30
C GLU A 118 1.39 -14.95 3.00
N SER A 119 1.66 -13.85 2.30
CA SER A 119 2.39 -12.70 2.84
C SER A 119 1.61 -12.00 3.96
N VAL A 120 0.32 -11.77 3.74
CA VAL A 120 -0.57 -11.16 4.75
C VAL A 120 -0.86 -12.15 5.88
N LEU A 121 -1.08 -13.43 5.55
CA LEU A 121 -1.29 -14.48 6.55
C LEU A 121 -0.09 -14.62 7.50
N ASP A 122 1.12 -14.68 6.98
CA ASP A 122 2.35 -14.77 7.77
C ASP A 122 2.53 -13.56 8.68
N SER A 123 2.17 -12.36 8.18
CA SER A 123 2.21 -11.13 8.97
C SER A 123 1.25 -11.21 10.17
N ILE A 124 0.01 -11.65 9.94
CA ILE A 124 -1.01 -11.84 11.00
C ILE A 124 -0.55 -12.89 12.01
N LEU A 125 -0.10 -14.06 11.54
CA LEU A 125 0.33 -15.18 12.40
C LEU A 125 1.59 -14.85 13.21
N SER A 126 2.49 -14.02 12.67
CA SER A 126 3.69 -13.55 13.36
C SER A 126 3.41 -12.42 14.37
N GLY A 127 2.16 -11.98 14.50
CA GLY A 127 1.77 -10.88 15.38
C GLY A 127 2.20 -9.50 14.87
N LYS A 128 2.53 -9.36 13.58
CA LYS A 128 2.75 -8.04 12.96
C LYS A 128 1.44 -7.30 12.80
N GLN A 129 1.51 -5.99 12.76
CA GLN A 129 0.33 -5.14 12.56
C GLN A 129 -0.09 -5.16 11.08
N VAL A 130 -1.38 -5.40 10.84
CA VAL A 130 -2.03 -5.23 9.53
C VAL A 130 -3.14 -4.21 9.70
N VAL A 131 -3.16 -3.18 8.88
CA VAL A 131 -3.98 -1.98 9.09
C VAL A 131 -4.79 -1.66 7.83
N ILE A 132 -6.05 -1.32 7.99
CA ILE A 132 -6.87 -0.76 6.91
C ILE A 132 -6.67 0.77 6.90
N ARG A 133 -6.32 1.33 5.75
CA ARG A 133 -6.02 2.76 5.55
C ARG A 133 -6.86 3.36 4.44
N GLY A 134 -7.04 4.68 4.50
CA GLY A 134 -7.84 5.48 3.57
C GLY A 134 -8.70 6.50 4.32
N ASP A 135 -8.95 7.63 3.68
CA ASP A 135 -9.91 8.63 4.17
C ASP A 135 -11.37 8.19 3.89
N GLU A 136 -12.36 8.90 4.43
CA GLU A 136 -13.78 8.56 4.30
C GLU A 136 -14.26 8.49 2.83
N GLU A 137 -13.66 9.30 1.96
CA GLU A 137 -13.96 9.36 0.53
C GLU A 137 -13.11 8.40 -0.33
N ASP A 138 -12.11 7.74 0.28
CA ASP A 138 -11.21 6.84 -0.42
C ASP A 138 -11.73 5.40 -0.46
N SER A 139 -11.29 4.64 -1.47
CA SER A 139 -11.44 3.18 -1.43
C SER A 139 -10.54 2.60 -0.33
N ALA A 140 -11.04 1.74 0.56
CA ALA A 140 -10.19 1.13 1.59
C ALA A 140 -9.06 0.28 1.00
N VAL A 141 -7.86 0.39 1.60
CA VAL A 141 -6.72 -0.50 1.34
C VAL A 141 -6.28 -1.20 2.62
N LEU A 142 -5.71 -2.38 2.48
CA LEU A 142 -5.06 -3.11 3.57
C LEU A 142 -3.55 -3.00 3.41
N CYS A 143 -2.86 -2.66 4.48
CA CYS A 143 -1.41 -2.48 4.48
C CYS A 143 -0.74 -3.43 5.48
N THR A 144 0.33 -4.07 5.03
CA THR A 144 1.37 -4.63 5.89
C THR A 144 2.36 -3.52 6.29
N ASP A 145 3.52 -3.90 6.84
CA ASP A 145 4.64 -2.98 7.07
C ASP A 145 5.19 -2.39 5.76
N ASP A 146 5.20 -3.19 4.68
CA ASP A 146 5.91 -2.90 3.44
C ASP A 146 5.06 -2.86 2.16
N LYS A 147 3.80 -3.33 2.19
CA LYS A 147 2.96 -3.46 1.00
C LYS A 147 1.54 -2.96 1.21
N THR A 148 0.93 -2.54 0.12
CA THR A 148 -0.47 -2.09 0.07
C THR A 148 -1.30 -2.94 -0.88
N TYR A 149 -2.51 -3.28 -0.44
CA TYR A 149 -3.47 -4.12 -1.13
C TYR A 149 -4.81 -3.40 -1.26
N ASP A 150 -5.35 -3.32 -2.47
CA ASP A 150 -6.74 -2.90 -2.69
C ASP A 150 -7.68 -3.97 -2.13
N ILE A 151 -8.70 -3.53 -1.39
CA ILE A 151 -9.78 -4.39 -0.92
C ILE A 151 -10.90 -4.35 -1.96
N LYS A 152 -11.30 -5.51 -2.49
CA LYS A 152 -12.42 -5.63 -3.44
C LYS A 152 -13.46 -6.61 -2.93
N GLU A 153 -14.72 -6.22 -3.03
CA GLU A 153 -15.84 -7.08 -2.69
C GLU A 153 -16.17 -8.00 -3.88
N ALA A 154 -16.34 -9.29 -3.59
CA ALA A 154 -16.72 -10.33 -4.53
C ALA A 154 -18.02 -10.99 -4.07
N ASP A 155 -19.08 -10.80 -4.84
CA ASP A 155 -20.36 -11.49 -4.63
C ASP A 155 -20.26 -12.95 -5.05
N ILE A 156 -20.87 -13.82 -4.25
CA ILE A 156 -21.02 -15.25 -4.58
C ILE A 156 -22.49 -15.59 -4.81
N SER A 157 -22.74 -16.49 -5.77
CA SER A 157 -24.10 -16.98 -6.06
C SER A 157 -24.61 -17.98 -5.00
N ASN A 158 -23.69 -18.53 -4.21
CA ASN A 158 -23.96 -19.44 -3.10
C ASN A 158 -23.91 -18.68 -1.77
N ALA A 159 -24.23 -19.33 -0.66
CA ALA A 159 -24.04 -18.76 0.67
C ALA A 159 -22.94 -19.50 1.42
N MET A 160 -22.15 -18.76 2.19
CA MET A 160 -21.20 -19.30 3.17
C MET A 160 -21.80 -19.19 4.57
N LEU A 161 -21.74 -20.27 5.35
CA LEU A 161 -22.27 -20.31 6.71
C LEU A 161 -21.12 -20.25 7.71
N ILE A 162 -21.19 -19.31 8.65
CA ILE A 162 -20.28 -19.27 9.80
C ILE A 162 -20.93 -20.09 10.92
N ILE A 163 -20.27 -21.18 11.29
CA ILE A 163 -20.74 -22.12 12.32
C ILE A 163 -19.57 -22.34 13.30
N PRO A 164 -19.56 -21.62 14.43
CA PRO A 164 -18.53 -21.81 15.45
C PRO A 164 -18.52 -23.25 15.98
N ASP A 165 -17.33 -23.73 16.33
CA ASP A 165 -17.11 -25.04 16.97
C ASP A 165 -17.67 -26.26 16.20
N LEU A 166 -17.88 -26.13 14.88
CA LEU A 166 -18.26 -27.26 14.04
C LEU A 166 -17.07 -28.23 13.92
N LYS A 167 -17.19 -29.40 14.54
CA LYS A 167 -16.14 -30.41 14.55
C LYS A 167 -16.14 -31.18 13.23
N VAL A 168 -15.01 -31.23 12.54
CA VAL A 168 -14.89 -31.95 11.26
C VAL A 168 -13.65 -32.84 11.25
N GLY A 169 -13.71 -33.95 10.50
CA GLY A 169 -12.54 -34.79 10.22
C GLY A 169 -11.78 -35.32 11.45
N LYS A 170 -10.61 -34.72 11.72
CA LYS A 170 -9.62 -35.16 12.73
C LYS A 170 -9.97 -34.77 14.16
N ASP A 171 -10.81 -33.74 14.36
CA ASP A 171 -11.21 -33.26 15.69
C ASP A 171 -12.28 -34.15 16.36
N LEU A 172 -12.62 -35.25 15.71
CA LEU A 172 -13.67 -36.17 16.10
C LEU A 172 -13.06 -37.49 16.57
N SER A 173 -13.39 -37.87 17.81
CA SER A 173 -12.99 -39.15 18.37
C SER A 173 -13.55 -40.31 17.55
N ASN A 174 -12.72 -41.34 17.34
CA ASN A 174 -13.13 -42.57 16.66
C ASN A 174 -13.72 -43.61 17.63
N VAL A 175 -13.70 -43.32 18.93
CA VAL A 175 -14.05 -44.24 20.02
C VAL A 175 -14.86 -43.46 21.04
N GLY A 176 -15.97 -44.02 21.51
CA GLY A 176 -16.82 -43.43 22.53
C GLY A 176 -18.30 -43.76 22.34
N GLU A 177 -19.11 -43.41 23.34
CA GLU A 177 -20.57 -43.42 23.23
C GLU A 177 -21.03 -42.36 22.24
N GLN A 178 -22.15 -42.65 21.58
CA GLN A 178 -22.73 -41.74 20.61
C GLN A 178 -23.20 -40.47 21.35
N ASN A 179 -22.79 -39.29 20.89
CA ASN A 179 -23.21 -38.02 21.47
C ASN A 179 -23.77 -37.07 20.40
N ALA A 180 -24.75 -36.29 20.81
CA ALA A 180 -25.33 -35.23 20.00
C ALA A 180 -24.71 -33.91 20.44
N HIS A 181 -24.09 -33.21 19.50
CA HIS A 181 -23.56 -31.87 19.71
C HIS A 181 -24.40 -30.88 18.92
N ILE A 182 -24.91 -29.87 19.61
CA ILE A 182 -25.71 -28.82 19.01
C ILE A 182 -24.78 -27.66 18.68
N THR A 183 -24.86 -27.17 17.46
CA THR A 183 -24.18 -25.93 17.06
C THR A 183 -25.14 -25.05 16.25
N GLN A 184 -24.80 -23.78 16.13
CA GLN A 184 -25.63 -22.78 15.47
C GLN A 184 -24.86 -22.07 14.36
N VAL A 185 -25.54 -21.84 13.25
CA VAL A 185 -25.16 -20.87 12.24
C VAL A 185 -25.31 -19.49 12.89
N THR A 186 -24.20 -18.79 13.07
CA THR A 186 -24.18 -17.43 13.62
C THR A 186 -24.29 -16.39 12.51
N SER A 187 -23.84 -16.72 11.30
CA SER A 187 -23.84 -15.78 10.18
C SER A 187 -23.99 -16.46 8.82
N VAL A 188 -24.59 -15.74 7.88
CA VAL A 188 -24.77 -16.15 6.47
C VAL A 188 -24.18 -15.08 5.56
N MET A 189 -23.09 -15.42 4.88
CA MET A 189 -22.37 -14.52 3.99
C MET A 189 -22.68 -14.81 2.53
N HIS A 190 -22.87 -13.75 1.74
CA HIS A 190 -23.10 -13.80 0.30
C HIS A 190 -21.99 -13.13 -0.52
N ASN A 191 -20.97 -12.66 0.17
CA ASN A 191 -19.81 -11.99 -0.39
C ASN A 191 -18.58 -12.34 0.44
N TYR A 192 -17.42 -12.02 -0.12
CA TYR A 192 -16.16 -11.94 0.61
C TYR A 192 -15.33 -10.80 0.01
N TYR A 193 -14.31 -10.38 0.74
CA TYR A 193 -13.34 -9.42 0.26
C TYR A 193 -12.09 -10.14 -0.21
N GLU A 194 -11.57 -9.74 -1.36
CA GLU A 194 -10.30 -10.20 -1.89
C GLU A 194 -9.27 -9.07 -1.87
N LEU A 195 -8.01 -9.44 -1.64
CA LEU A 195 -6.88 -8.52 -1.64
C LEU A 195 -6.17 -8.55 -2.99
N ARG A 196 -5.90 -7.37 -3.56
CA ARG A 196 -5.10 -7.23 -4.78
C ARG A 196 -3.92 -6.30 -4.53
N PRO A 197 -2.66 -6.75 -4.67
CA PRO A 197 -1.51 -5.86 -4.55
C PRO A 197 -1.66 -4.65 -5.47
N CYS A 198 -1.48 -3.45 -4.91
CA CYS A 198 -1.61 -2.20 -5.65
C CYS A 198 -0.40 -1.29 -5.42
N LYS A 199 -0.23 -0.28 -6.26
CA LYS A 199 0.81 0.74 -6.05
C LYS A 199 0.33 1.73 -4.97
N PRO A 200 1.22 2.20 -4.08
CA PRO A 200 0.86 3.18 -3.08
C PRO A 200 0.42 4.49 -3.74
N LYS A 201 -0.62 5.14 -3.21
CA LYS A 201 -1.17 6.38 -3.80
C LYS A 201 -0.39 7.63 -3.35
N VAL A 202 0.86 7.72 -3.79
CA VAL A 202 1.85 8.72 -3.35
C VAL A 202 1.51 10.15 -3.82
N LYS A 203 0.73 10.35 -4.89
CA LYS A 203 0.30 11.70 -5.30
C LYS A 203 -0.47 12.45 -4.22
N LYS A 204 -1.31 11.75 -3.45
CA LYS A 204 -2.03 12.36 -2.31
C LYS A 204 -1.05 12.87 -1.25
N LEU A 205 0.02 12.11 -0.98
CA LEU A 205 1.09 12.56 -0.08
C LEU A 205 1.73 13.85 -0.57
N LYS A 206 2.10 13.93 -1.86
CA LYS A 206 2.69 15.15 -2.44
C LYS A 206 1.74 16.35 -2.29
N SER A 207 0.46 16.20 -2.62
CA SER A 207 -0.50 17.30 -2.49
C SER A 207 -0.66 17.78 -1.04
N LEU A 208 -0.74 16.86 -0.08
CA LEU A 208 -0.84 17.21 1.35
C LEU A 208 0.39 18.00 1.81
N LEU A 209 1.59 17.60 1.41
CA LEU A 209 2.83 18.29 1.79
C LEU A 209 3.02 19.64 1.08
N GLU A 210 2.40 19.82 -0.09
CA GLU A 210 2.42 21.08 -0.84
C GLU A 210 1.48 22.15 -0.25
N GLU A 211 0.51 21.77 0.57
CA GLU A 211 -0.42 22.71 1.25
C GLU A 211 0.31 23.68 2.19
N ASN A 212 1.41 23.22 2.81
CA ASN A 212 2.19 24.04 3.73
C ASN A 212 3.69 23.74 3.62
N LYS A 213 4.30 24.20 2.52
CA LYS A 213 5.75 24.16 2.33
C LYS A 213 6.47 24.99 3.39
N PHE A 214 7.69 24.61 3.74
CA PHE A 214 8.50 25.37 4.69
C PHE A 214 9.38 26.39 3.97
N SER A 215 9.23 27.67 4.30
CA SER A 215 9.95 28.78 3.66
C SER A 215 10.77 29.61 4.66
N GLY A 216 11.21 29.02 5.77
CA GLY A 216 11.90 29.71 6.86
C GLY A 216 10.98 30.01 8.05
N MET A 217 11.58 30.16 9.23
CA MET A 217 10.85 30.36 10.49
C MET A 217 10.15 31.72 10.54
N GLU A 218 10.75 32.71 9.90
CA GLU A 218 10.23 34.06 9.73
C GLU A 218 8.93 34.11 8.93
N SER A 219 8.74 33.17 8.01
CA SER A 219 7.58 33.08 7.10
C SER A 219 6.38 32.35 7.73
N GLU A 220 6.54 31.73 8.91
CA GLU A 220 5.48 30.92 9.53
C GLU A 220 4.21 31.69 9.89
N ASN A 221 4.30 33.02 10.01
CA ASN A 221 3.14 33.88 10.28
C ASN A 221 2.44 34.38 9.01
N ASP A 222 2.99 34.09 7.82
CA ASP A 222 2.43 34.57 6.57
C ASP A 222 1.17 33.78 6.19
N GLU A 223 0.27 34.42 5.45
CA GLU A 223 -0.98 33.79 4.99
C GLU A 223 -0.72 32.55 4.13
N SER A 224 0.42 32.50 3.41
CA SER A 224 0.84 31.36 2.60
C SER A 224 1.19 30.11 3.42
N HIS A 225 1.39 30.23 4.73
CA HIS A 225 1.83 29.16 5.63
C HIS A 225 0.73 28.74 6.62
N GLN A 226 -0.53 29.10 6.34
CA GLN A 226 -1.70 28.72 7.13
C GLN A 226 -2.29 27.35 6.76
N GLY A 227 -1.71 26.64 5.78
CA GLY A 227 -2.11 25.29 5.43
C GLY A 227 -1.92 24.28 6.56
N GLN A 228 -2.50 23.09 6.44
CA GLN A 228 -2.37 22.06 7.45
C GLN A 228 -0.93 21.51 7.48
N LYS A 229 -0.43 21.22 8.69
CA LYS A 229 0.82 20.49 8.90
C LYS A 229 0.49 19.05 9.28
N TYR A 230 1.29 18.10 8.80
CA TYR A 230 1.01 16.68 8.97
C TYR A 230 2.12 16.00 9.75
N THR A 231 1.76 15.35 10.85
CA THR A 231 2.64 14.39 11.51
C THR A 231 2.71 13.11 10.68
N PHE A 232 3.67 12.23 10.99
CA PHE A 232 3.72 10.93 10.33
C PHE A 232 2.44 10.12 10.54
N GLN A 233 1.81 10.23 11.72
CA GLN A 233 0.56 9.54 12.02
C GLN A 233 -0.62 10.08 11.20
N ASP A 234 -0.66 11.39 10.94
CA ASP A 234 -1.69 12.00 10.09
C ASP A 234 -1.56 11.50 8.65
N LEU A 235 -0.34 11.47 8.12
CA LEU A 235 -0.05 10.93 6.78
C LEU A 235 -0.47 9.47 6.66
N LEU A 236 -0.18 8.67 7.70
CA LEU A 236 -0.58 7.27 7.80
C LEU A 236 -2.10 7.06 7.75
N ASN A 237 -2.88 8.00 8.28
CA ASN A 237 -4.34 7.93 8.28
C ASN A 237 -4.94 8.40 6.94
N LEU A 238 -4.30 9.37 6.29
CA LEU A 238 -4.82 10.00 5.08
C LEU A 238 -4.37 9.32 3.77
N VAL A 239 -3.18 8.71 3.75
CA VAL A 239 -2.57 8.18 2.53
C VAL A 239 -2.75 6.66 2.46
N GLN A 240 -3.23 6.18 1.32
CA GLN A 240 -3.40 4.77 1.00
C GLN A 240 -2.05 4.13 0.63
N ALA A 241 -1.21 3.91 1.64
CA ALA A 241 0.11 3.31 1.49
C ALA A 241 0.59 2.69 2.82
N SER A 242 1.48 1.71 2.74
CA SER A 242 2.14 1.13 3.91
C SER A 242 3.14 2.11 4.53
N GLU A 243 3.60 1.80 5.74
CA GLU A 243 4.53 2.68 6.47
C GLU A 243 5.85 2.89 5.71
N ILE A 244 6.43 1.81 5.19
CA ILE A 244 7.69 1.86 4.43
C ILE A 244 7.48 2.58 3.09
N GLU A 245 6.34 2.39 2.44
CA GLU A 245 6.02 3.09 1.19
C GLU A 245 5.87 4.61 1.41
N ILE A 246 5.23 5.04 2.50
CA ILE A 246 5.14 6.47 2.84
C ILE A 246 6.53 7.04 3.14
N LYS A 247 7.36 6.36 3.95
CA LYS A 247 8.74 6.82 4.22
C LYS A 247 9.57 6.93 2.94
N THR A 248 9.52 5.90 2.09
CA THR A 248 10.20 5.90 0.79
C THR A 248 9.71 7.04 -0.10
N ALA A 249 8.42 7.37 -0.06
CA ALA A 249 7.86 8.48 -0.79
C ALA A 249 8.28 9.85 -0.22
N LEU A 250 8.32 9.99 1.10
CA LEU A 250 8.85 11.19 1.77
C LEU A 250 10.31 11.45 1.38
N ASP A 251 11.14 10.42 1.36
CA ASP A 251 12.54 10.51 0.93
C ASP A 251 12.66 10.94 -0.54
N LYS A 252 11.82 10.37 -1.42
CA LYS A 252 11.78 10.76 -2.84
C LYS A 252 11.33 12.20 -3.04
N LEU A 253 10.38 12.68 -2.24
CA LEU A 253 9.92 14.07 -2.23
C LEU A 253 10.89 15.00 -1.49
N GLN A 254 11.98 14.47 -0.92
CA GLN A 254 12.91 15.21 -0.07
C GLN A 254 12.20 15.98 1.05
N ALA A 255 11.14 15.38 1.61
CA ALA A 255 10.38 15.97 2.71
C ALA A 255 11.24 15.99 3.97
N CYS A 256 11.27 17.13 4.65
CA CYS A 256 12.03 17.37 5.87
C CYS A 256 11.12 17.20 7.10
N HIS A 257 11.64 16.61 8.16
CA HIS A 257 10.94 16.54 9.45
C HIS A 257 11.31 17.75 10.32
N ILE A 258 10.36 18.67 10.51
CA ILE A 258 10.55 19.94 11.20
C ILE A 258 9.49 20.06 12.30
N GLU A 259 9.93 20.21 13.55
CA GLU A 259 9.05 20.39 14.72
C GLU A 259 7.91 19.34 14.82
N GLY A 260 8.22 18.07 14.54
CA GLY A 260 7.24 16.96 14.62
C GLY A 260 6.37 16.76 13.37
N HIS A 261 6.55 17.57 12.33
CA HIS A 261 5.75 17.53 11.11
C HIS A 261 6.64 17.29 9.88
N TRP A 262 6.09 16.60 8.88
CA TRP A 262 6.74 16.43 7.57
C TRP A 262 6.35 17.55 6.63
N ARG A 263 7.34 18.20 6.02
CA ARG A 263 7.13 19.33 5.10
C ARG A 263 8.12 19.30 3.96
N VAL A 264 7.68 19.69 2.77
CA VAL A 264 8.59 19.94 1.65
C VAL A 264 9.16 21.36 1.82
N LEU A 265 10.47 21.50 1.63
CA LEU A 265 11.11 22.81 1.63
C LEU A 265 10.67 23.58 0.39
N ASP A 266 10.24 24.83 0.56
CA ASP A 266 10.09 25.72 -0.57
C ASP A 266 11.43 25.88 -1.28
N PHE A 267 11.39 25.99 -2.60
CA PHE A 267 12.63 25.93 -3.38
C PHE A 267 13.48 27.18 -3.28
N ASP A 268 12.87 28.36 -3.13
CA ASP A 268 13.65 29.59 -2.95
C ASP A 268 14.34 29.57 -1.58
N PHE A 269 13.67 29.01 -0.57
CA PHE A 269 14.27 28.78 0.74
C PHE A 269 15.37 27.70 0.69
N LEU A 270 15.11 26.54 0.09
CA LEU A 270 16.12 25.49 -0.14
C LEU A 270 17.34 26.03 -0.87
N SER A 271 17.14 26.90 -1.86
CA SER A 271 18.21 27.55 -2.60
C SER A 271 19.07 28.42 -1.70
N GLN A 272 18.47 29.15 -0.77
CA GLN A 272 19.24 29.93 0.21
C GLN A 272 20.07 29.00 1.10
N VAL A 273 19.45 27.99 1.71
CA VAL A 273 20.13 27.03 2.59
C VAL A 273 21.32 26.39 1.89
N LEU A 274 21.09 25.83 0.69
CA LEU A 274 22.14 25.13 -0.04
C LEU A 274 23.27 26.09 -0.47
N ASN A 275 22.96 27.31 -0.91
CA ASN A 275 24.01 28.30 -1.24
C ASN A 275 24.86 28.66 -0.01
N HIS A 276 24.27 28.77 1.18
CA HIS A 276 25.02 29.01 2.41
C HIS A 276 25.92 27.82 2.79
N ILE A 277 25.40 26.59 2.67
CA ILE A 277 26.21 25.37 2.87
C ILE A 277 27.37 25.34 1.87
N MET A 278 27.11 25.62 0.59
CA MET A 278 28.13 25.63 -0.46
C MET A 278 29.24 26.64 -0.18
N ARG A 279 28.90 27.87 0.19
CA ARG A 279 29.89 28.90 0.56
C ARG A 279 30.74 28.46 1.74
N LEU A 280 30.12 27.87 2.76
CA LEU A 280 30.86 27.36 3.91
C LEU A 280 31.81 26.22 3.50
N CYS A 281 31.39 25.38 2.55
CA CYS A 281 32.24 24.32 2.01
C CYS A 281 33.44 24.88 1.24
N GLU A 282 33.26 25.94 0.46
CA GLU A 282 34.34 26.62 -0.26
C GLU A 282 35.32 27.30 0.71
N GLU A 283 34.81 27.98 1.74
CA GLU A 283 35.63 28.70 2.74
C GLU A 283 36.52 27.77 3.57
N ASN A 284 36.09 26.52 3.77
CA ASN A 284 36.79 25.53 4.60
C ASN A 284 37.39 24.35 3.80
N ASP A 285 37.44 24.44 2.47
CA ASP A 285 37.93 23.39 1.56
C ASP A 285 37.18 22.03 1.69
N TRP A 286 35.95 22.02 2.21
CA TRP A 286 35.15 20.81 2.47
C TRP A 286 34.64 20.10 1.22
N LEU A 287 34.68 20.75 0.05
CA LEU A 287 34.39 20.08 -1.21
C LEU A 287 35.32 18.89 -1.49
N THR A 288 36.55 18.93 -0.93
CA THR A 288 37.52 17.85 -1.07
C THR A 288 37.68 17.00 0.19
N SER A 289 37.60 17.61 1.38
CA SER A 289 37.78 16.89 2.66
C SER A 289 36.51 16.21 3.17
N GLY A 290 35.36 16.56 2.61
CA GLY A 290 34.05 16.21 3.15
C GLY A 290 33.57 17.20 4.21
N ILE A 291 32.25 17.38 4.26
CA ILE A 291 31.53 18.26 5.19
C ILE A 291 31.44 17.59 6.56
N PRO A 292 32.05 18.14 7.62
CA PRO A 292 31.75 17.73 8.98
C PRO A 292 30.35 18.25 9.36
N LEU A 293 29.40 17.33 9.54
CA LEU A 293 27.99 17.67 9.72
C LEU A 293 27.76 18.58 10.94
N GLU A 294 28.44 18.27 12.05
CA GLU A 294 28.32 19.05 13.29
C GLU A 294 28.81 20.48 13.11
N ASP A 295 30.00 20.67 12.53
CA ASP A 295 30.60 21.99 12.32
C ASP A 295 29.76 22.84 11.34
N CYS A 296 29.23 22.20 10.29
CA CYS A 296 28.32 22.84 9.34
C CYS A 296 27.03 23.32 10.04
N CYS A 297 26.42 22.46 10.87
CA CYS A 297 25.21 22.80 11.59
C CYS A 297 25.45 23.91 12.61
N GLN A 298 26.49 23.80 13.44
CA GLN A 298 26.83 24.80 14.45
C GLN A 298 27.14 26.18 13.86
N THR A 299 27.72 26.23 12.65
CA THR A 299 28.02 27.50 11.99
C THR A 299 26.78 28.17 11.41
N LEU A 300 25.81 27.38 10.95
CA LEU A 300 24.63 27.89 10.23
C LEU A 300 23.33 27.87 11.05
N GLU A 301 23.34 27.35 12.28
CA GLU A 301 22.13 27.19 13.11
C GLU A 301 21.46 28.50 13.53
N GLU A 302 22.21 29.62 13.52
CA GLU A 302 21.64 30.96 13.73
C GLU A 302 20.78 31.43 12.55
N LEU A 303 21.03 30.90 11.34
CA LEU A 303 20.35 31.28 10.10
C LEU A 303 19.24 30.29 9.73
N PHE A 304 19.45 29.01 9.97
CA PHE A 304 18.53 27.95 9.54
C PHE A 304 18.34 26.91 10.66
N PRO A 305 17.14 26.32 10.79
CA PRO A 305 16.93 25.25 11.76
C PRO A 305 17.89 24.09 11.53
N ARG A 306 18.45 23.56 12.62
CA ARG A 306 19.39 22.44 12.57
C ARG A 306 18.85 21.22 11.82
N SER A 307 17.56 20.89 12.01
CA SER A 307 16.91 19.79 11.29
C SER A 307 16.90 19.98 9.77
N VAL A 308 16.80 21.24 9.30
CA VAL A 308 16.84 21.59 7.88
C VAL A 308 18.27 21.45 7.35
N LEU A 309 19.27 21.94 8.09
CA LEU A 309 20.68 21.82 7.70
C LEU A 309 21.09 20.35 7.57
N GLU A 310 20.78 19.54 8.59
CA GLU A 310 21.02 18.10 8.56
C GLU A 310 20.32 17.45 7.37
N HIS A 311 19.04 17.78 7.14
CA HIS A 311 18.27 17.24 6.02
C HIS A 311 18.87 17.60 4.66
N VAL A 312 19.23 18.86 4.42
CA VAL A 312 19.79 19.30 3.13
C VAL A 312 21.14 18.62 2.88
N VAL A 313 22.02 18.51 3.88
CA VAL A 313 23.27 17.77 3.75
C VAL A 313 23.01 16.29 3.43
N HIS A 314 22.03 15.64 4.07
CA HIS A 314 21.66 14.27 3.75
C HIS A 314 21.06 14.11 2.33
N CYS A 315 20.27 15.08 1.88
CA CYS A 315 19.68 15.03 0.54
C CYS A 315 20.72 15.17 -0.56
N TYR A 316 21.68 16.09 -0.39
CA TYR A 316 22.67 16.45 -1.41
C TYR A 316 24.04 15.83 -1.22
N GLY A 317 24.29 15.17 -0.09
CA GLY A 317 25.56 14.52 0.22
C GLY A 317 25.41 13.01 0.44
N ASP A 318 26.51 12.29 0.21
CA ASP A 318 26.64 10.88 0.50
C ASP A 318 27.50 10.72 1.76
N SER A 319 27.00 9.95 2.74
CA SER A 319 27.72 9.76 4.00
C SER A 319 29.06 9.07 3.75
N ILE A 320 30.14 9.63 4.28
CA ILE A 320 31.45 9.00 4.26
C ILE A 320 31.47 7.93 5.33
N LYS A 321 31.40 6.66 4.91
CA LYS A 321 31.71 5.56 5.83
C LYS A 321 33.20 5.66 6.16
N PRO A 322 33.60 5.66 7.44
CA PRO A 322 35.00 5.57 7.79
C PRO A 322 35.56 4.30 7.17
N ALA A 323 36.55 4.45 6.28
CA ALA A 323 37.20 3.32 5.63
C ALA A 323 37.94 2.52 6.72
N ASN A 324 37.49 1.27 6.92
CA ASN A 324 38.02 0.31 7.90
C ASN A 324 37.75 0.66 9.37
N LYS A 325 36.52 0.45 9.85
CA LYS A 325 36.34 0.11 11.27
C LYS A 325 36.42 -1.41 11.40
N THR A 326 37.35 -1.91 12.19
CA THR A 326 37.35 -3.32 12.63
C THR A 326 36.20 -3.53 13.61
N ASP A 327 35.71 -4.77 13.75
CA ASP A 327 34.65 -5.11 14.72
C ASP A 327 34.98 -4.61 16.15
N GLU A 328 36.26 -4.53 16.49
CA GLU A 328 36.78 -3.98 17.76
C GLU A 328 36.58 -2.45 17.93
N GLU A 329 36.61 -1.68 16.84
CA GLU A 329 36.38 -0.22 16.87
C GLU A 329 34.88 0.12 16.96
N GLU A 330 34.00 -0.74 16.45
CA GLU A 330 32.55 -0.64 16.66
C GLU A 330 32.18 -0.98 18.11
N GLU A 331 32.73 -2.07 18.68
CA GLU A 331 32.54 -2.41 20.09
C GLU A 331 33.07 -1.31 21.03
N GLN A 332 34.23 -0.72 20.73
CA GLN A 332 34.80 0.37 21.55
C GLN A 332 33.96 1.65 21.47
N MET A 333 33.32 1.95 20.34
CA MET A 333 32.37 3.07 20.22
C MET A 333 31.07 2.81 20.98
N GLU A 334 30.59 1.57 21.02
CA GLU A 334 29.42 1.18 21.82
C GLU A 334 29.72 1.27 23.33
N ILE A 335 30.92 0.88 23.75
CA ILE A 335 31.43 1.07 25.12
C ILE A 335 31.58 2.58 25.46
N ASP A 336 32.08 3.41 24.55
CA ASP A 336 32.23 4.86 24.76
C ASP A 336 30.86 5.57 24.86
N ARG A 337 29.86 5.12 24.08
CA ARG A 337 28.46 5.56 24.20
C ARG A 337 27.86 5.16 25.56
N ILE A 338 28.10 3.95 26.03
CA ILE A 338 27.62 3.47 27.34
C ILE A 338 28.31 4.20 28.50
N THR A 339 29.62 4.48 28.38
CA THR A 339 30.44 5.12 29.42
C THR A 339 30.33 6.65 29.47
N HIS A 340 29.47 7.27 28.65
CA HIS A 340 29.23 8.73 28.60
C HIS A 340 30.51 9.56 28.39
N ARG A 341 31.49 9.01 27.68
CA ARG A 341 32.66 9.79 27.25
C ARG A 341 32.24 10.60 26.02
N TYR A 342 32.33 11.94 26.10
CA TYR A 342 31.90 12.86 25.04
C TYR A 342 32.79 12.67 23.80
N VAL A 343 32.39 11.78 22.90
CA VAL A 343 32.97 11.62 21.58
C VAL A 343 31.97 12.25 20.62
N VAL A 344 32.33 13.38 20.03
CA VAL A 344 31.57 13.96 18.91
C VAL A 344 31.72 12.94 17.77
N ASP A 345 30.67 12.17 17.50
CA ASP A 345 30.60 11.29 16.34
C ASP A 345 30.39 12.18 15.11
N THR A 346 31.44 12.89 14.70
CA THR A 346 31.37 13.85 13.59
C THR A 346 31.18 13.04 12.31
N LYS A 347 29.94 12.98 11.85
CA LYS A 347 29.61 12.38 10.56
C LYS A 347 30.13 13.28 9.45
N PHE A 348 30.75 12.68 8.44
CA PHE A 348 31.22 13.41 7.26
C PHE A 348 30.37 13.07 6.04
N TYR A 349 30.20 14.04 5.15
CA TYR A 349 29.44 13.90 3.90
C TYR A 349 30.23 14.46 2.73
N ASN A 350 30.25 13.73 1.61
CA ASN A 350 30.71 14.29 0.34
C ASN A 350 29.50 14.77 -0.45
N LEU A 351 29.55 15.99 -0.98
CA LEU A 351 28.50 16.45 -1.86
C LEU A 351 28.43 15.59 -3.13
N ASN A 352 27.21 15.24 -3.51
CA ASN A 352 26.95 14.46 -4.69
C ASN A 352 26.92 15.40 -5.91
N GLU A 353 27.92 15.28 -6.78
CA GLU A 353 28.09 16.11 -7.98
C GLU A 353 26.81 16.17 -8.84
N ASP A 354 26.18 15.03 -9.10
CA ASP A 354 25.00 14.97 -9.96
C ASP A 354 23.80 15.69 -9.35
N LYS A 355 23.58 15.54 -8.03
CA LYS A 355 22.49 16.23 -7.32
C LYS A 355 22.70 17.74 -7.28
N ILE A 356 23.94 18.18 -7.03
CA ILE A 356 24.28 19.61 -6.99
C ILE A 356 24.17 20.24 -8.38
N CYS A 357 24.77 19.62 -9.41
CA CYS A 357 24.66 20.10 -10.79
C CYS A 357 23.20 20.15 -11.25
N ARG A 358 22.40 19.12 -10.93
CA ARG A 358 20.95 19.10 -11.22
C ARG A 358 20.21 20.24 -10.52
N PHE A 359 20.50 20.50 -9.25
CA PHE A 359 19.91 21.61 -8.50
C PHE A 359 20.17 22.97 -9.15
N PHE A 360 21.43 23.25 -9.53
CA PHE A 360 21.76 24.52 -10.18
C PHE A 360 21.16 24.63 -11.59
N ALA A 361 21.02 23.53 -12.32
CA ALA A 361 20.27 23.54 -13.58
C ALA A 361 18.78 23.88 -13.36
N GLU A 362 18.17 23.32 -12.32
CA GLU A 362 16.80 23.64 -11.95
C GLU A 362 16.63 25.11 -11.56
N LEU A 363 17.55 25.66 -10.77
CA LEU A 363 17.57 27.07 -10.38
C LEU A 363 17.53 28.00 -11.61
N VAL A 364 18.28 27.64 -12.65
CA VAL A 364 18.31 28.39 -13.91
C VAL A 364 17.03 28.19 -14.73
N LEU A 365 16.47 26.98 -14.79
CA LEU A 365 15.37 26.65 -15.71
C LEU A 365 13.97 26.91 -15.16
N ARG A 366 13.78 26.80 -13.85
CA ARG A 366 12.45 26.73 -13.21
C ARG A 366 11.54 27.92 -13.54
N HIS A 367 12.11 29.12 -13.70
CA HIS A 367 11.39 30.34 -14.06
C HIS A 367 11.76 30.92 -15.43
N ALA A 368 12.64 30.25 -16.20
CA ALA A 368 13.11 30.76 -17.48
C ALA A 368 12.15 30.52 -18.66
N GLY A 369 11.19 29.60 -18.51
CA GLY A 369 10.37 29.13 -19.64
C GLY A 369 11.23 28.42 -20.69
N LYS A 370 11.03 28.73 -21.98
CA LYS A 370 11.91 28.22 -23.06
C LYS A 370 13.19 29.04 -23.12
N PHE A 371 14.31 28.40 -22.80
CA PHE A 371 15.63 29.00 -22.78
C PHE A 371 16.45 28.51 -23.99
N ASN A 372 17.28 29.38 -24.59
CA ASN A 372 18.24 28.98 -25.61
C ASN A 372 19.19 27.92 -25.05
N PHE A 373 19.28 26.77 -25.72
CA PHE A 373 20.03 25.63 -25.20
C PHE A 373 21.53 25.90 -25.03
N GLN A 374 22.16 26.59 -25.98
CA GLN A 374 23.60 26.88 -25.92
C GLN A 374 23.94 27.95 -24.88
N GLU A 375 23.03 28.91 -24.67
CA GLU A 375 23.16 29.91 -23.61
C GLU A 375 22.96 29.28 -22.23
N PHE A 376 21.94 28.42 -22.09
CA PHE A 376 21.71 27.64 -20.89
C PHE A 376 22.95 26.84 -20.46
N LEU A 377 23.58 26.09 -21.38
CA LEU A 377 24.77 25.30 -21.03
C LEU A 377 25.89 26.16 -20.45
N LYS A 378 26.11 27.37 -20.98
CA LYS A 378 27.11 28.30 -20.47
C LYS A 378 26.74 28.86 -19.10
N VAL A 379 25.48 29.26 -18.91
CA VAL A 379 25.00 29.78 -17.63
C VAL A 379 25.07 28.70 -16.56
N TRP A 380 24.65 27.47 -16.89
CA TRP A 380 24.69 26.34 -15.97
C TRP A 380 26.11 25.97 -15.55
N GLU A 381 27.06 25.91 -16.50
CA GLU A 381 28.47 25.66 -16.19
C GLU A 381 29.08 26.76 -15.30
N GLN A 382 28.60 28.00 -15.41
CA GLN A 382 29.05 29.14 -14.60
C GLN A 382 28.41 29.19 -13.20
N THR A 383 27.26 28.53 -12.99
CA THR A 383 26.56 28.56 -11.70
C THR A 383 26.94 27.42 -10.77
N VAL A 384 27.53 26.34 -11.28
CA VAL A 384 28.03 25.24 -10.47
C VAL A 384 29.42 25.53 -9.89
N PRO A 385 29.77 24.93 -8.74
CA PRO A 385 31.12 25.03 -8.16
C PRO A 385 32.20 24.54 -9.12
N SER A 386 33.40 25.13 -9.07
CA SER A 386 34.51 24.88 -10.01
C SER A 386 35.01 23.43 -10.03
N GLU A 387 34.80 22.71 -8.94
CA GLU A 387 35.22 21.32 -8.72
C GLU A 387 34.29 20.32 -9.42
N MET A 388 33.09 20.74 -9.82
CA MET A 388 32.02 19.89 -10.35
C MET A 388 31.85 20.05 -11.86
N LYS A 389 31.34 19.01 -12.53
CA LYS A 389 31.15 19.01 -13.98
C LYS A 389 29.69 18.84 -14.37
N THR A 390 29.22 19.74 -15.24
CA THR A 390 27.88 19.65 -15.84
C THR A 390 27.84 18.64 -16.98
N SER A 391 26.79 17.82 -17.03
CA SER A 391 26.57 16.84 -18.09
C SER A 391 25.09 16.60 -18.34
N LEU A 392 24.69 16.40 -19.60
CA LEU A 392 23.27 16.29 -19.98
C LEU A 392 22.50 15.18 -19.27
N HIS A 393 23.17 14.11 -18.82
CA HIS A 393 22.51 13.04 -18.08
C HIS A 393 21.94 13.52 -16.73
N GLN A 394 22.53 14.55 -16.11
CA GLN A 394 22.04 15.16 -14.86
C GLN A 394 20.67 15.85 -15.07
N LEU A 395 20.32 16.18 -16.32
CA LEU A 395 19.04 16.79 -16.69
C LEU A 395 17.94 15.78 -17.03
N GLU A 396 18.27 14.48 -17.05
CA GLU A 396 17.30 13.42 -17.40
C GLU A 396 16.07 13.47 -16.49
N GLY A 397 14.90 13.54 -17.11
CA GLY A 397 13.62 13.61 -16.40
C GLY A 397 13.35 14.95 -15.70
N MET A 398 14.20 15.97 -15.88
CA MET A 398 13.99 17.32 -15.31
C MET A 398 13.72 18.37 -16.39
N ALA A 399 14.34 18.23 -17.56
CA ALA A 399 14.27 19.21 -18.62
C ALA A 399 14.08 18.54 -19.98
N LEU A 400 13.35 19.22 -20.86
CA LEU A 400 13.12 18.77 -22.23
C LEU A 400 13.86 19.67 -23.21
N ILE A 401 14.56 19.06 -24.17
CA ILE A 401 15.34 19.75 -25.19
C ILE A 401 14.64 19.58 -26.53
N ASP A 402 14.21 20.69 -27.15
CA ASP A 402 13.68 20.68 -28.51
C ASP A 402 14.78 21.08 -29.51
N ARG A 403 15.31 20.07 -30.18
CA ARG A 403 16.34 20.19 -31.22
C ARG A 403 15.78 20.52 -32.61
N ASN A 404 14.46 20.56 -32.76
CA ASN A 404 13.82 20.90 -34.04
C ASN A 404 13.68 22.41 -34.20
N CYS A 405 13.67 23.17 -33.10
CA CYS A 405 13.70 24.62 -33.09
C CYS A 405 15.07 25.16 -33.53
N LYS A 406 15.08 26.35 -34.16
CA LYS A 406 16.30 27.09 -34.50
C LYS A 406 16.21 28.52 -33.93
N PRO A 407 16.98 28.86 -32.88
CA PRO A 407 17.94 28.03 -32.16
C PRO A 407 17.27 26.88 -31.38
N GLU A 408 18.04 25.85 -31.03
CA GLU A 408 17.59 24.79 -30.12
C GLU A 408 17.22 25.38 -28.76
N VAL A 409 16.19 24.84 -28.11
CA VAL A 409 15.68 25.35 -26.83
C VAL A 409 15.54 24.24 -25.79
N ILE A 410 15.67 24.60 -24.53
CA ILE A 410 15.48 23.74 -23.36
C ILE A 410 14.51 24.42 -22.39
N TRP A 411 13.70 23.65 -21.66
CA TRP A 411 12.85 24.18 -20.60
C TRP A 411 12.66 23.17 -19.48
N TYR A 412 12.29 23.68 -18.30
CA TYR A 412 11.93 22.88 -17.14
C TYR A 412 10.70 22.02 -17.42
N PHE A 413 10.85 20.71 -17.31
CA PHE A 413 9.83 19.71 -17.59
C PHE A 413 10.09 18.48 -16.70
N PRO A 414 9.78 18.56 -15.39
CA PRO A 414 10.08 17.47 -14.45
C PRO A 414 9.11 16.29 -14.61
N SER A 415 9.64 15.08 -14.57
CA SER A 415 8.88 13.83 -14.65
C SER A 415 7.87 13.69 -13.50
N GLU A 416 8.17 14.28 -12.35
CA GLU A 416 7.31 14.28 -11.16
C GLU A 416 6.00 15.05 -11.31
N ASN A 417 5.88 15.90 -12.34
CA ASN A 417 4.66 16.63 -12.65
C ASN A 417 3.80 15.92 -13.71
N LEU A 418 4.22 14.74 -14.17
CA LEU A 418 3.49 13.97 -15.16
C LEU A 418 2.34 13.15 -14.53
N PRO A 419 1.27 12.85 -15.28
CA PRO A 419 0.18 11.98 -14.81
C PRO A 419 0.68 10.61 -14.31
N GLU A 420 0.07 10.03 -13.28
CA GLU A 420 0.42 8.68 -12.80
C GLU A 420 -0.16 7.57 -13.66
N ASP A 421 -1.33 7.81 -14.28
CA ASP A 421 -1.90 6.85 -15.22
C ASP A 421 -1.00 6.74 -16.46
N VAL A 422 -0.67 5.51 -16.81
CA VAL A 422 0.24 5.20 -17.92
C VAL A 422 -0.32 5.76 -19.24
N GLY A 423 -1.62 5.59 -19.50
CA GLY A 423 -2.26 6.06 -20.72
C GLY A 423 -2.29 7.59 -20.83
N GLU A 424 -2.69 8.27 -19.75
CA GLU A 424 -2.70 9.73 -19.66
C GLU A 424 -1.30 10.31 -19.79
N ARG A 425 -0.29 9.69 -19.16
CA ARG A 425 1.11 10.15 -19.26
C ARG A 425 1.61 10.05 -20.70
N PHE A 426 1.42 8.92 -21.37
CA PHE A 426 1.82 8.79 -22.78
C PHE A 426 1.08 9.80 -23.67
N ASN A 427 -0.21 10.03 -23.44
CA ASN A 427 -0.97 11.05 -24.16
C ASN A 427 -0.33 12.44 -23.94
N PHE A 428 -0.09 12.83 -22.68
CA PHE A 428 0.53 14.10 -22.32
C PHE A 428 1.91 14.28 -23.00
N LEU A 429 2.79 13.28 -22.92
CA LEU A 429 4.11 13.31 -23.55
C LEU A 429 4.04 13.47 -25.07
N PHE A 430 3.13 12.74 -25.75
CA PHE A 430 2.96 12.86 -27.20
C PHE A 430 2.27 14.15 -27.64
N LYS A 431 1.54 14.82 -26.73
CA LYS A 431 1.02 16.19 -26.90
C LYS A 431 2.13 17.23 -26.81
N THR A 432 3.06 17.03 -25.87
CA THR A 432 4.21 17.93 -25.68
C THR A 432 5.18 17.84 -26.86
N GLN A 433 5.44 16.63 -27.36
CA GLN A 433 6.32 16.39 -28.50
C GLN A 433 5.81 15.18 -29.30
N GLU A 434 5.63 15.33 -30.61
CA GLU A 434 4.99 14.29 -31.43
C GLU A 434 5.83 13.00 -31.56
N LYS A 435 7.16 13.13 -31.54
CA LYS A 435 8.10 12.04 -31.80
C LYS A 435 9.24 12.08 -30.80
N TRP A 436 9.47 10.96 -30.13
CA TRP A 436 10.50 10.83 -29.10
C TRP A 436 11.49 9.73 -29.47
N THR A 437 12.77 9.96 -29.25
CA THR A 437 13.76 8.87 -29.21
C THR A 437 13.64 8.06 -27.92
N LEU A 438 14.30 6.90 -27.86
CA LEU A 438 14.32 6.09 -26.63
C LEU A 438 14.98 6.84 -25.47
N GLU A 439 16.10 7.50 -25.74
CA GLU A 439 16.87 8.25 -24.74
C GLU A 439 16.06 9.42 -24.17
N GLU A 440 15.31 10.13 -25.01
CA GLU A 440 14.48 11.25 -24.56
C GLU A 440 13.28 10.81 -23.73
N ILE A 441 12.56 9.74 -24.13
CA ILE A 441 11.31 9.36 -23.45
C ILE A 441 11.55 8.55 -22.18
N LYS A 442 12.62 7.75 -22.13
CA LYS A 442 12.90 6.80 -21.03
C LYS A 442 12.86 7.48 -19.64
N PRO A 443 13.50 8.62 -19.39
CA PRO A 443 13.49 9.27 -18.08
C PRO A 443 12.08 9.65 -17.58
N TYR A 444 11.12 9.82 -18.48
CA TYR A 444 9.74 10.24 -18.16
C TYR A 444 8.76 9.09 -17.90
N ILE A 445 9.18 7.85 -18.18
CA ILE A 445 8.32 6.66 -18.04
C ILE A 445 8.97 5.52 -17.23
N SER A 446 10.20 5.71 -16.74
CA SER A 446 10.94 4.65 -16.03
C SER A 446 10.30 4.31 -14.68
N ASP A 447 9.74 5.28 -13.99
CA ASP A 447 8.97 5.13 -12.74
C ASP A 447 7.64 4.38 -12.94
N LEU A 448 7.13 4.29 -14.17
CA LEU A 448 5.93 3.51 -14.50
C LEU A 448 6.19 2.01 -14.64
N THR A 449 7.46 1.59 -14.72
CA THR A 449 7.82 0.18 -14.85
C THR A 449 7.33 -0.66 -13.66
N THR A 450 7.20 -1.95 -13.89
CA THR A 450 6.89 -2.98 -12.88
C THR A 450 7.73 -4.21 -13.18
N GLU A 451 7.78 -5.18 -12.26
CA GLU A 451 8.47 -6.46 -12.51
C GLU A 451 8.04 -7.16 -13.81
N LYS A 452 6.78 -6.97 -14.21
CA LYS A 452 6.19 -7.59 -15.42
C LYS A 452 6.27 -6.70 -16.66
N MET A 453 6.53 -5.40 -16.51
CA MET A 453 6.50 -4.44 -17.61
C MET A 453 7.69 -3.47 -17.51
N ASP A 454 8.68 -3.68 -18.36
CA ASP A 454 9.81 -2.77 -18.53
C ASP A 454 9.46 -1.61 -19.50
N VAL A 455 10.43 -0.70 -19.70
CA VAL A 455 10.29 0.46 -20.60
C VAL A 455 9.99 0.01 -22.04
N GLY A 456 10.60 -1.08 -22.51
CA GLY A 456 10.38 -1.60 -23.86
C GLY A 456 8.95 -2.12 -24.05
N ALA A 457 8.43 -2.83 -23.05
CA ALA A 457 7.06 -3.34 -23.01
C ALA A 457 6.04 -2.19 -22.94
N LEU A 458 6.30 -1.15 -22.13
CA LEU A 458 5.48 0.06 -22.07
C LEU A 458 5.40 0.73 -23.45
N LEU A 459 6.53 1.00 -24.08
CA LEU A 459 6.57 1.59 -25.43
C LEU A 459 5.88 0.71 -26.47
N THR A 460 6.02 -0.62 -26.37
CA THR A 460 5.35 -1.58 -27.27
C THR A 460 3.85 -1.65 -27.03
N LYS A 461 3.33 -1.25 -25.87
CA LYS A 461 1.90 -1.24 -25.59
C LYS A 461 1.25 0.10 -25.92
N TYR A 462 1.90 1.22 -25.57
CA TYR A 462 1.33 2.56 -25.63
C TYR A 462 1.82 3.43 -26.80
N ALA A 463 2.90 3.05 -27.49
CA ALA A 463 3.48 3.83 -28.57
C ALA A 463 3.63 3.03 -29.89
N ARG A 464 3.75 3.74 -31.00
CA ARG A 464 4.10 3.18 -32.31
C ARG A 464 5.53 3.59 -32.65
N ALA A 465 6.34 2.62 -33.02
CA ALA A 465 7.71 2.86 -33.47
C ALA A 465 7.74 3.17 -34.98
N SER A 466 8.59 4.12 -35.37
CA SER A 466 8.88 4.47 -36.76
C SER A 466 10.34 4.88 -36.90
N LEU A 467 10.84 4.99 -38.13
CA LEU A 467 12.18 5.51 -38.40
C LEU A 467 12.07 6.95 -38.92
N GLN A 468 12.87 7.85 -38.34
CA GLN A 468 13.05 9.22 -38.83
C GLN A 468 14.55 9.47 -38.97
N ASN A 469 15.00 9.80 -40.19
CA ASN A 469 16.42 9.99 -40.52
C ASN A 469 17.32 8.82 -40.06
N GLY A 470 16.80 7.59 -40.13
CA GLY A 470 17.50 6.37 -39.69
C GLY A 470 17.47 6.11 -38.18
N ILE A 471 16.94 7.03 -37.38
CA ILE A 471 16.81 6.88 -35.92
C ILE A 471 15.41 6.36 -35.59
N LYS A 472 15.34 5.39 -34.68
CA LYS A 472 14.07 4.86 -34.18
C LYS A 472 13.41 5.87 -33.24
N VAL A 473 12.19 6.28 -33.58
CA VAL A 473 11.36 7.21 -32.80
C VAL A 473 10.00 6.60 -32.48
N PHE A 474 9.41 7.05 -31.38
CA PHE A 474 8.12 6.62 -30.84
C PHE A 474 7.10 7.76 -30.93
N ASN A 475 5.89 7.45 -31.35
CA ASN A 475 4.75 8.37 -31.44
C ASN A 475 3.45 7.72 -30.94
N SER A 476 2.40 8.51 -30.77
CA SER A 476 1.12 8.01 -30.28
C SER A 476 0.47 7.00 -31.25
N ARG A 477 -0.14 5.94 -30.69
CA ARG A 477 -0.95 4.98 -31.46
C ARG A 477 -2.32 5.51 -31.85
N LYS A 478 -2.85 6.41 -31.02
CA LYS A 478 -4.20 6.98 -31.14
C LYS A 478 -4.08 8.48 -31.39
N PRO A 479 -5.08 9.13 -32.02
CA PRO A 479 -5.15 10.59 -32.03
C PRO A 479 -5.00 11.09 -30.59
N VAL A 480 -4.10 12.06 -30.40
CA VAL A 480 -3.81 12.61 -29.08
C VAL A 480 -5.00 13.49 -28.72
N THR A 481 -5.84 13.05 -27.77
CA THR A 481 -7.05 13.76 -27.31
C THR A 481 -6.72 14.75 -26.24
#